data_AF-A0A392MZU2-F1
#
_entry.id   AF-A0A392MZU2-F1
#
_cell.length_a   1.000
_cell.length_b   1.000
_cell.length_c   1.000
_cell.angle_alpha   90.00
_cell.angle_beta   90.00
_cell.angle_gamma   90.00
#
_symmetry.space_group_name_H-M   'P 1'
#
loop_
_entity.id
_entity.type
_entity.pdbx_description
1 polymer ?
#
loop_
_entity_poly.entity_id
_entity_poly.type
_entity_poly.pdbx_seq_one_letter_code
_entity_poly.pdbx_strand_id
1 'polypeptide(L)'
;GTRCILAGDHLQLPPTIQSVEAEKKGLGRTLFERLADLYGDEVTSMLTVQYRMHQLIMDWSSKELYNSKVKAHPSVAAHMLYDLEDVKRTSSTEPTLLLIDTAGCDMDEKKDEEDSTLNEGESEVAMAHAKRLVQSGVLPSDIGIITPYAAQVVLLKMLRNKENSLKDIEISTVDGFQ
;
A
#
# COMPACT_ATOMS: atom_id res chain seq x y z
N GLY A 1 24.10 7.38 24.95
CA GLY A 1 25.06 6.27 24.77
C GLY A 1 26.13 6.68 23.77
N THR A 2 27.26 5.97 23.69
CA THR A 2 28.38 6.27 22.77
C THR A 2 28.19 5.71 21.36
N ARG A 3 27.16 4.89 21.13
CA ARG A 3 26.80 4.30 19.83
C ARG A 3 25.30 4.48 19.58
N CYS A 4 24.93 4.76 18.34
CA CYS A 4 23.56 4.84 17.85
C CYS A 4 23.45 4.00 16.57
N ILE A 5 22.29 3.37 16.35
CA ILE A 5 21.94 2.68 15.10
C ILE A 5 20.59 3.25 14.67
N LEU A 6 20.51 3.72 13.43
CA LEU A 6 19.27 4.18 12.82
C LEU A 6 18.84 3.16 11.78
N ALA A 7 17.55 2.84 11.76
CA ALA A 7 16.93 2.00 10.74
C ALA A 7 15.73 2.74 10.18
N GLY A 8 15.57 2.69 8.87
CA GLY A 8 14.50 3.39 8.16
C GLY A 8 14.74 3.35 6.66
N ASP A 9 13.79 3.92 5.93
CA ASP A 9 13.82 4.03 4.49
C ASP A 9 13.34 5.42 4.10
N HIS A 10 14.28 6.25 3.64
CA HIS A 10 14.03 7.65 3.29
C HIS A 10 13.27 7.83 1.97
N LEU A 11 13.02 6.74 1.24
CA LEU A 11 12.20 6.74 0.02
C LEU A 11 10.73 6.42 0.29
N GLN A 12 10.37 6.19 1.56
CA GLN A 12 8.99 6.03 2.02
C GLN A 12 8.45 7.36 2.58
N LEU A 13 7.28 7.33 3.24
CA LEU A 13 6.59 8.53 3.68
C LEU A 13 7.47 9.38 4.63
N PRO A 14 7.64 10.68 4.35
CA PRO A 14 8.31 11.60 5.26
C PRO A 14 7.44 11.88 6.50
N PRO A 15 8.02 12.49 7.56
CA PRO A 15 7.23 12.90 8.71
C PRO A 15 6.15 13.92 8.31
N THR A 16 4.93 13.72 8.80
CA THR A 16 3.83 14.69 8.60
C THR A 16 4.13 15.98 9.34
N ILE A 17 4.21 17.11 8.61
CA ILE A 17 4.45 18.44 9.19
C ILE A 17 3.25 19.33 8.92
N GLN A 18 2.54 19.69 10.00
CA GLN A 18 1.38 20.58 9.90
C GLN A 18 1.77 22.04 9.63
N SER A 19 2.97 22.46 10.05
CA SER A 19 3.44 23.83 9.85
C SER A 19 4.24 23.96 8.55
N VAL A 20 3.61 24.57 7.54
CA VAL A 20 4.24 24.89 6.25
C VAL A 20 5.53 25.70 6.44
N GLU A 21 5.58 26.59 7.43
CA GLU A 21 6.78 27.36 7.74
C GLU A 21 7.91 26.47 8.28
N ALA A 22 7.60 25.55 9.19
CA ALA A 22 8.59 24.64 9.76
C ALA A 22 9.12 23.66 8.71
N GLU A 23 8.25 23.16 7.83
CA GLU A 23 8.63 22.32 6.70
C GLU A 23 9.61 23.06 5.76
N LYS A 24 9.28 24.29 5.37
CA LYS A 24 10.18 25.15 4.56
C LYS A 24 11.51 25.43 5.25
N LYS A 25 11.52 25.49 6.58
CA LYS A 25 12.74 25.65 7.39
C LYS A 25 13.52 24.35 7.58
N GLY A 26 13.08 23.24 6.96
CA GLY A 26 13.82 21.99 6.88
C GLY A 26 13.41 20.94 7.93
N LEU A 27 12.31 21.13 8.66
CA LEU A 27 11.83 20.12 9.62
C LEU A 27 11.45 18.79 8.92
N GLY A 28 11.16 18.83 7.61
CA GLY A 28 10.87 17.64 6.80
C GLY A 28 12.06 16.73 6.61
N ARG A 29 13.28 17.25 6.72
CA ARG A 29 14.49 16.48 6.46
C ARG A 29 14.90 15.69 7.69
N THR A 30 14.82 14.37 7.59
CA THR A 30 15.09 13.49 8.73
C THR A 30 16.58 13.46 9.09
N LEU A 31 16.90 13.06 10.33
CA LEU A 31 18.30 12.83 10.71
C LEU A 31 18.94 11.75 9.84
N PHE A 32 18.18 10.72 9.47
CA PHE A 32 18.64 9.63 8.63
C PHE A 32 19.07 10.13 7.25
N GLU A 33 18.21 10.90 6.56
CA GLU A 33 18.51 11.52 5.27
C GLU A 33 19.77 12.40 5.34
N ARG A 34 19.86 13.25 6.37
CA ARG A 34 21.02 14.13 6.55
C ARG A 34 22.33 13.35 6.67
N LEU A 35 22.32 12.22 7.38
CA LEU A 35 23.51 11.39 7.55
C LEU A 35 23.83 10.59 6.28
N ALA A 36 22.81 10.07 5.60
CA ALA A 36 22.96 9.39 4.31
C ALA A 36 23.57 10.32 3.25
N ASP A 37 23.12 11.57 3.16
CA ASP A 37 23.66 12.54 2.21
C ASP A 37 25.10 12.97 2.54
N LEU A 38 25.46 13.08 3.82
CA LEU A 38 26.78 13.55 4.25
C LEU A 38 27.87 12.48 4.15
N TYR A 39 27.52 11.23 4.47
CA TYR A 39 28.49 10.15 4.63
C TYR A 39 28.27 8.98 3.65
N GLY A 40 27.14 8.93 2.95
CA GLY A 40 26.84 7.92 1.95
C GLY A 40 26.96 6.48 2.46
N ASP A 41 27.49 5.62 1.62
CA ASP A 41 27.66 4.18 1.87
C ASP A 41 28.71 3.88 2.96
N GLU A 42 29.46 4.88 3.47
CA GLU A 42 30.43 4.67 4.55
C GLU A 42 29.73 4.31 5.88
N VAL A 43 28.54 4.87 6.11
CA VAL A 43 27.77 4.69 7.34
C VAL A 43 26.38 4.10 7.11
N THR A 44 26.00 3.92 5.84
CA THR A 44 24.70 3.35 5.47
C THR A 44 24.87 1.97 4.84
N SER A 45 23.88 1.10 5.07
CA SER A 45 23.84 -0.23 4.46
C SER A 45 22.41 -0.54 4.05
N MET A 46 22.22 -0.86 2.78
CA MET A 46 20.91 -1.18 2.22
C MET A 46 20.66 -2.69 2.28
N LEU A 47 19.48 -3.10 2.77
CA LEU A 47 19.01 -4.47 2.62
C LEU A 47 18.44 -4.65 1.21
N THR A 48 18.92 -5.66 0.50
CA THR A 48 18.62 -5.85 -0.93
C THR A 48 17.70 -7.05 -1.22
N VAL A 49 17.36 -7.85 -0.21
CA VAL A 49 16.47 -9.01 -0.36
C VAL A 49 15.17 -8.74 0.39
N GLN A 50 14.04 -8.78 -0.31
CA GLN A 50 12.70 -8.64 0.26
C GLN A 50 11.98 -9.99 0.33
N TYR A 51 11.17 -10.17 1.37
CA TYR A 51 10.50 -11.43 1.73
C TYR A 51 8.97 -11.28 1.81
N ARG A 52 8.39 -10.29 1.13
CA ARG A 52 6.96 -9.96 1.21
C ARG A 52 6.22 -10.15 -0.11
N MET A 53 6.69 -9.48 -1.17
CA MET A 53 5.93 -9.29 -2.40
C MET A 53 6.34 -10.26 -3.49
N HIS A 54 5.39 -10.60 -4.37
CA HIS A 54 5.68 -11.28 -5.65
C HIS A 54 6.65 -10.43 -6.48
N GLN A 55 7.49 -11.08 -7.32
CA GLN A 55 8.49 -10.38 -8.13
C GLN A 55 7.88 -9.27 -9.00
N LEU A 56 6.80 -9.56 -9.73
CA LEU A 56 6.07 -8.57 -10.54
C LEU A 56 5.62 -7.31 -9.78
N ILE A 57 5.25 -7.44 -8.49
CA ILE A 57 4.85 -6.29 -7.65
C ILE A 57 6.10 -5.48 -7.26
N MET A 58 7.18 -6.18 -6.91
CA MET A 58 8.45 -5.58 -6.48
C MET A 58 9.22 -4.92 -7.62
N ASP A 59 9.15 -5.45 -8.84
CA ASP A 59 9.99 -5.01 -9.97
C ASP A 59 9.83 -3.51 -10.26
N TRP A 60 8.60 -2.98 -10.21
CA TRP A 60 8.34 -1.56 -10.42
C TRP A 60 8.98 -0.70 -9.33
N SER A 61 8.70 -0.98 -8.06
CA SER A 61 9.24 -0.19 -6.95
C SER A 61 10.76 -0.30 -6.86
N SER A 62 11.32 -1.48 -7.11
CA SER A 62 12.77 -1.65 -7.16
C SER A 62 13.41 -0.81 -8.26
N LYS A 63 12.80 -0.74 -9.45
CA LYS A 63 13.34 0.03 -10.57
C LYS A 63 13.26 1.53 -10.32
N GLU A 64 12.07 2.02 -9.94
CA GLU A 64 11.81 3.45 -9.85
C GLU A 64 12.42 4.10 -8.59
N LEU A 65 12.47 3.37 -7.47
CA LEU A 65 12.92 3.94 -6.19
C LEU A 65 14.32 3.45 -5.80
N TYR A 66 14.67 2.20 -6.13
CA TYR A 66 15.86 1.55 -5.57
C TYR A 66 16.92 1.15 -6.60
N ASN A 67 16.92 1.75 -7.81
CA ASN A 67 17.91 1.48 -8.86
C ASN A 67 18.08 -0.02 -9.17
N SER A 68 17.00 -0.79 -9.14
CA SER A 68 16.96 -2.25 -9.34
C SER A 68 17.82 -3.07 -8.36
N LYS A 69 18.15 -2.52 -7.18
CA LYS A 69 18.95 -3.22 -6.16
C LYS A 69 18.15 -4.20 -5.31
N VAL A 70 16.83 -4.02 -5.18
CA VAL A 70 15.97 -4.91 -4.39
C VAL A 70 15.60 -6.14 -5.20
N LYS A 71 15.65 -7.32 -4.57
CA LYS A 71 15.33 -8.61 -5.19
C LYS A 71 14.36 -9.37 -4.32
N ALA A 72 13.40 -10.05 -4.95
CA ALA A 72 12.53 -10.99 -4.26
C ALA A 72 13.32 -12.22 -3.84
N HIS A 73 13.17 -12.64 -2.58
CA HIS A 73 13.64 -13.95 -2.15
C HIS A 73 12.85 -15.04 -2.90
N PRO A 74 13.48 -16.18 -3.26
CA PRO A 74 12.81 -17.27 -3.99
C PRO A 74 11.52 -17.78 -3.32
N SER A 75 11.39 -17.65 -2.00
CA SER A 75 10.19 -18.08 -1.26
C SER A 75 8.94 -17.23 -1.55
N VAL A 76 9.09 -16.01 -2.06
CA VAL A 76 7.97 -15.10 -2.35
C VAL A 76 7.93 -14.66 -3.81
N ALA A 77 9.00 -14.88 -4.57
CA ALA A 77 9.14 -14.36 -5.93
C ALA A 77 7.99 -14.79 -6.87
N ALA A 78 7.43 -15.98 -6.65
CA ALA A 78 6.41 -16.58 -7.50
C ALA A 78 5.12 -17.00 -6.75
N HIS A 79 4.93 -16.55 -5.50
CA HIS A 79 3.78 -16.99 -4.69
C HIS A 79 2.45 -16.40 -5.20
N MET A 80 1.41 -17.21 -5.25
CA MET A 80 0.12 -16.82 -5.81
C MET A 80 -0.99 -16.96 -4.77
N LEU A 81 -2.09 -16.22 -4.94
CA LEU A 81 -3.23 -16.33 -4.03
C LEU A 81 -3.80 -17.76 -3.99
N TYR A 82 -3.82 -18.45 -5.13
CA TYR A 82 -4.29 -19.84 -5.21
C TYR A 82 -3.31 -20.88 -4.66
N ASP A 83 -2.12 -20.48 -4.19
CA ASP A 83 -1.21 -21.35 -3.44
C ASP A 83 -1.56 -21.39 -1.95
N LEU A 84 -2.43 -20.49 -1.48
CA LEU A 84 -2.97 -20.50 -0.12
C LEU A 84 -3.95 -21.67 0.06
N GLU A 85 -4.06 -22.15 1.30
CA GLU A 85 -4.99 -23.20 1.67
C GLU A 85 -6.43 -22.79 1.36
N ASP A 86 -7.21 -23.72 0.78
CA ASP A 86 -8.62 -23.54 0.40
C ASP A 86 -8.92 -22.43 -0.62
N VAL A 87 -7.91 -21.80 -1.24
CA VAL A 87 -8.12 -20.80 -2.29
C VAL A 87 -8.20 -21.44 -3.67
N LYS A 88 -9.33 -21.22 -4.36
CA LYS A 88 -9.57 -21.68 -5.72
C LYS A 88 -8.85 -20.77 -6.72
N ARG A 89 -8.29 -21.39 -7.76
CA ARG A 89 -7.81 -20.67 -8.95
C ARG A 89 -8.99 -20.15 -9.77
N THR A 90 -9.13 -18.83 -9.85
CA THR A 90 -10.20 -18.13 -10.56
C THR A 90 -9.62 -16.93 -11.30
N SER A 91 -10.43 -16.27 -12.14
CA SER A 91 -10.02 -15.02 -12.79
C SER A 91 -9.71 -13.87 -11.82
N SER A 92 -10.07 -13.99 -10.53
CA SER A 92 -9.74 -13.00 -9.50
C SER A 92 -8.47 -13.36 -8.71
N THR A 93 -8.12 -14.64 -8.59
CA THR A 93 -6.93 -15.10 -7.81
C THR A 93 -5.73 -15.42 -8.69
N GLU A 94 -5.92 -15.55 -10.00
CA GLU A 94 -4.85 -15.84 -10.96
C GLU A 94 -3.98 -14.63 -11.33
N PRO A 95 -4.52 -13.41 -11.51
CA PRO A 95 -3.69 -12.24 -11.77
C PRO A 95 -2.92 -11.80 -10.52
N THR A 96 -1.59 -11.65 -10.63
CA THR A 96 -0.78 -11.00 -9.58
C THR A 96 -1.05 -9.49 -9.50
N LEU A 97 -1.27 -8.87 -10.66
CA LEU A 97 -1.60 -7.46 -10.81
C LEU A 97 -2.85 -7.36 -11.69
N LEU A 98 -3.85 -6.64 -11.22
CA LEU A 98 -5.10 -6.39 -11.93
C LEU A 98 -5.38 -4.89 -11.89
N LEU A 99 -5.58 -4.30 -13.07
CA LEU A 99 -6.07 -2.93 -13.22
C LEU A 99 -7.51 -2.99 -13.72
N ILE A 100 -8.43 -2.39 -12.97
CA ILE A 100 -9.81 -2.19 -13.38
C ILE A 100 -9.94 -0.72 -13.76
N ASP A 101 -10.02 -0.45 -15.06
CA ASP A 101 -10.18 0.91 -15.58
C ASP A 101 -11.64 1.36 -15.46
N THR A 102 -11.87 2.47 -14.77
CA THR A 102 -13.19 3.10 -14.55
C THR A 102 -13.43 4.29 -15.48
N ALA A 103 -12.49 4.60 -16.39
CA ALA A 103 -12.62 5.70 -17.33
C ALA A 103 -13.87 5.53 -18.21
N GLY A 104 -14.69 6.59 -18.28
CA GLY A 104 -15.91 6.61 -19.10
C GLY A 104 -17.05 5.75 -18.54
N CYS A 105 -17.00 5.35 -17.26
CA CYS A 105 -18.05 4.58 -16.59
C CYS A 105 -19.00 5.45 -15.76
N ASP A 106 -18.98 6.78 -15.94
CA ASP A 106 -19.79 7.76 -15.19
C ASP A 106 -19.61 7.64 -13.65
N MET A 107 -18.40 7.27 -13.21
CA MET A 107 -18.01 7.13 -11.80
C MET A 107 -17.30 8.40 -11.33
N ASP A 108 -18.05 9.49 -11.21
CA ASP A 108 -17.48 10.79 -10.85
C ASP A 108 -17.10 10.89 -9.37
N GLU A 109 -16.02 11.62 -9.11
CA GLU A 109 -15.58 11.94 -7.75
C GLU A 109 -16.49 13.00 -7.09
N LYS A 110 -16.62 12.88 -5.77
CA LYS A 110 -17.35 13.80 -4.90
C LYS A 110 -16.45 14.24 -3.76
N LYS A 111 -16.81 15.35 -3.12
CA LYS A 111 -16.15 15.82 -1.90
C LYS A 111 -17.09 15.75 -0.70
N ASP A 112 -16.53 15.48 0.47
CA ASP A 112 -17.25 15.57 1.74
C ASP A 112 -17.21 16.99 2.32
N GLU A 113 -17.72 17.15 3.56
CA GLU A 113 -17.76 18.43 4.27
C GLU A 113 -16.36 18.94 4.66
N GLU A 114 -15.35 18.06 4.72
CA GLU A 114 -13.96 18.37 5.06
C GLU A 114 -13.06 18.55 3.82
N ASP A 115 -13.67 18.69 2.64
CA ASP A 115 -12.99 18.80 1.33
C ASP A 115 -12.18 17.55 0.93
N SER A 116 -12.41 16.40 1.59
CA SER A 116 -11.81 15.12 1.27
C SER A 116 -12.58 14.42 0.14
N THR A 117 -11.87 13.71 -0.73
CA THR A 117 -12.42 13.16 -1.99
C THR A 117 -12.90 11.71 -1.81
N LEU A 118 -14.01 11.37 -2.45
CA LEU A 118 -14.59 10.02 -2.46
C LEU A 118 -15.18 9.69 -3.83
N ASN A 119 -15.23 8.40 -4.16
CA ASN A 119 -15.83 7.87 -5.38
C ASN A 119 -16.67 6.64 -5.04
N GLU A 120 -17.98 6.76 -5.26
CA GLU A 120 -18.95 5.69 -4.98
C GLU A 120 -18.79 4.51 -5.94
N GLY A 121 -18.60 4.78 -7.23
CA GLY A 121 -18.42 3.74 -8.24
C GLY A 121 -17.17 2.90 -8.01
N GLU A 122 -16.03 3.55 -7.73
CA GLU A 122 -14.80 2.83 -7.36
C GLU A 122 -14.95 2.02 -6.08
N SER A 123 -15.70 2.54 -5.10
CA SER A 123 -15.99 1.82 -3.86
C SER A 123 -16.79 0.55 -4.11
N GLU A 124 -17.78 0.59 -4.99
CA GLU A 124 -18.56 -0.59 -5.39
C GLU A 124 -17.70 -1.61 -6.14
N VAL A 125 -16.84 -1.16 -7.06
CA VAL A 125 -15.91 -2.03 -7.80
C VAL A 125 -14.95 -2.73 -6.85
N ALA A 126 -14.34 -2.00 -5.91
CA ALA A 126 -13.43 -2.54 -4.92
C ALA A 126 -14.11 -3.59 -4.02
N MET A 127 -15.30 -3.29 -3.50
CA MET A 127 -16.08 -4.22 -2.68
C MET A 127 -16.51 -5.47 -3.47
N ALA A 128 -16.92 -5.30 -4.73
CA ALA A 128 -17.29 -6.42 -5.59
C ALA A 128 -16.09 -7.34 -5.86
N HIS A 129 -14.89 -6.78 -6.08
CA HIS A 129 -13.68 -7.58 -6.27
C HIS A 129 -13.25 -8.28 -4.97
N ALA A 130 -13.26 -7.58 -3.83
CA ALA A 130 -13.00 -8.18 -2.52
C ALA A 130 -13.94 -9.36 -2.23
N LYS A 131 -15.24 -9.20 -2.53
CA LYS A 131 -16.23 -10.27 -2.41
C LYS A 131 -15.92 -11.49 -3.28
N ARG A 132 -15.43 -11.28 -4.51
CA ARG A 132 -14.99 -12.38 -5.39
C ARG A 132 -13.76 -13.11 -4.86
N LEU A 133 -12.82 -12.41 -4.22
CA LEU A 133 -11.66 -13.03 -3.57
C LEU A 133 -12.10 -13.91 -2.40
N VAL A 134 -12.98 -13.40 -1.53
CA VAL A 134 -13.55 -14.16 -0.41
C VAL A 134 -14.35 -15.38 -0.90
N GLN A 135 -15.16 -15.22 -1.95
CA GLN A 135 -15.88 -16.34 -2.59
C GLN A 135 -14.94 -17.39 -3.22
N SER A 136 -13.71 -16.98 -3.57
CA SER A 136 -12.66 -17.88 -4.06
C SER A 136 -11.91 -18.58 -2.92
N GLY A 137 -12.16 -18.23 -1.66
CA GLY A 137 -11.55 -18.87 -0.48
C GLY A 137 -10.54 -18.00 0.27
N VAL A 138 -10.22 -16.79 -0.22
CA VAL A 138 -9.28 -15.89 0.48
C VAL A 138 -9.91 -15.42 1.79
N LEU A 139 -9.18 -15.52 2.90
CA LEU A 139 -9.69 -15.05 4.18
C LEU A 139 -9.85 -13.52 4.14
N PRO A 140 -10.96 -12.96 4.65
CA PRO A 140 -11.16 -11.51 4.67
C PRO A 140 -10.05 -10.76 5.42
N SER A 141 -9.46 -11.39 6.46
CA SER A 141 -8.32 -10.85 7.21
C SER A 141 -7.02 -10.73 6.41
N ASP A 142 -6.91 -11.46 5.29
CA ASP A 142 -5.74 -11.40 4.40
C ASP A 142 -5.90 -10.35 3.29
N ILE A 143 -7.02 -9.60 3.29
CA ILE A 143 -7.34 -8.58 2.31
C ILE A 143 -7.28 -7.20 2.98
N GLY A 144 -6.48 -6.31 2.40
CA GLY A 144 -6.45 -4.89 2.72
C GLY A 144 -6.93 -4.03 1.55
N ILE A 145 -7.73 -3.00 1.82
CA ILE A 145 -8.12 -1.97 0.84
C ILE A 145 -7.51 -0.64 1.29
N ILE A 146 -6.69 -0.06 0.42
CA ILE A 146 -5.97 1.19 0.68
C ILE A 146 -6.46 2.30 -0.24
N THR A 147 -6.52 3.53 0.27
CA THR A 147 -6.91 4.72 -0.50
C THR A 147 -6.24 5.97 0.07
N PRO A 148 -5.87 6.99 -0.73
CA PRO A 148 -5.26 8.20 -0.19
C PRO A 148 -6.23 9.10 0.59
N TYR A 149 -7.55 8.96 0.42
CA TYR A 149 -8.52 9.90 0.97
C TYR A 149 -9.32 9.32 2.15
N ALA A 150 -9.42 10.11 3.23
CA ALA A 150 -10.17 9.76 4.43
C ALA A 150 -11.67 9.56 4.15
N ALA A 151 -12.29 10.39 3.31
CA ALA A 151 -13.70 10.22 2.93
C ALA A 151 -13.95 8.88 2.23
N GLN A 152 -13.03 8.45 1.36
CA GLN A 152 -13.11 7.14 0.71
C GLN A 152 -12.99 5.99 1.72
N VAL A 153 -12.12 6.09 2.72
CA VAL A 153 -12.04 5.09 3.81
C VAL A 153 -13.37 4.97 4.54
N VAL A 154 -14.00 6.10 4.86
CA VAL A 154 -15.28 6.15 5.57
C VAL A 154 -16.38 5.47 4.74
N LEU A 155 -16.47 5.79 3.44
CA LEU A 155 -17.42 5.15 2.52
C LEU A 155 -17.19 3.64 2.41
N LEU A 156 -15.95 3.20 2.18
CA LEU A 156 -15.60 1.79 2.06
C LEU A 156 -15.93 1.01 3.36
N LYS A 157 -15.66 1.58 4.54
CA LYS A 157 -16.03 0.97 5.83
C LYS A 157 -17.53 0.84 5.99
N MET A 158 -18.31 1.83 5.55
CA MET A 158 -19.78 1.74 5.56
C MET A 158 -20.28 0.61 4.65
N LEU A 159 -19.72 0.46 3.45
CA LEU A 159 -20.08 -0.63 2.53
C LEU A 159 -19.68 -2.00 3.08
N ARG A 160 -18.46 -2.15 3.59
CA ARG A 160 -17.97 -3.37 4.24
C ARG A 160 -18.89 -3.82 5.37
N ASN A 161 -19.34 -2.90 6.22
CA ASN A 161 -20.18 -3.23 7.37
C ASN A 161 -21.59 -3.73 6.99
N LYS A 162 -22.04 -3.51 5.75
CA LYS A 162 -23.31 -4.07 5.22
C LYS A 162 -23.19 -5.54 4.84
N GLU A 163 -21.97 -6.05 4.66
CA GLU A 163 -21.68 -7.40 4.15
C GLU A 163 -20.92 -8.21 5.21
N ASN A 164 -21.62 -9.15 5.86
CA ASN A 164 -21.02 -9.96 6.94
C ASN A 164 -19.74 -10.70 6.52
N SER A 165 -19.66 -11.12 5.25
CA SER A 165 -18.50 -11.85 4.70
C SER A 165 -17.23 -10.99 4.56
N LEU A 166 -17.34 -9.66 4.66
CA LEU A 166 -16.23 -8.73 4.44
C LEU A 166 -15.77 -8.04 5.73
N LYS A 167 -16.37 -8.35 6.89
CA LYS A 167 -16.17 -7.59 8.14
C LYS A 167 -14.71 -7.46 8.57
N ASP A 168 -13.91 -8.49 8.34
CA ASP A 168 -12.52 -8.53 8.79
C ASP A 168 -11.53 -7.96 7.76
N ILE A 169 -12.02 -7.43 6.62
CA ILE A 169 -11.17 -6.71 5.66
C ILE A 169 -10.66 -5.41 6.28
N GLU A 170 -9.35 -5.22 6.24
CA GLU A 170 -8.71 -4.00 6.71
C GLU A 170 -8.88 -2.88 5.69
N ILE A 171 -9.28 -1.69 6.16
CA ILE A 171 -9.50 -0.51 5.32
C ILE A 171 -8.91 0.70 6.02
N SER A 172 -7.96 1.37 5.37
CA SER A 172 -7.24 2.52 5.93
C SER A 172 -6.64 3.37 4.81
N THR A 173 -6.07 4.51 5.19
CA THR A 173 -5.35 5.37 4.24
C THR A 173 -3.97 4.81 3.91
N VAL A 174 -3.33 5.31 2.85
CA VAL A 174 -1.93 4.95 2.55
C VAL A 174 -1.01 5.20 3.75
N ASP A 175 -1.14 6.37 4.40
CA ASP A 175 -0.38 6.70 5.61
C ASP A 175 -0.74 5.82 6.82
N GLY A 176 -1.99 5.34 6.89
CA GLY A 176 -2.47 4.48 7.96
C GLY A 176 -2.08 3.01 7.83
N PHE A 177 -1.47 2.60 6.70
CA PHE A 177 -1.00 1.24 6.43
C PHE A 177 0.53 1.08 6.56
N GLN A 178 1.25 2.16 6.89
CA GLN A 178 2.71 2.13 7.09
C GLN A 178 3.11 1.47 8.41
#